data_AF-A0A9X7B4Q0-F1
#
_entry.id   AF-A0A9X7B4Q0-F1
#
_cell.length_a   1.000
_cell.length_b   1.000
_cell.length_c   1.000
_cell.angle_alpha   90.00
_cell.angle_beta   90.00
_cell.angle_gamma   90.00
#
_symmetry.space_group_name_H-M   'P 1'
#
loop_
_entity.id
_entity.type
_entity.pdbx_description
1 polymer ?
#
loop_
_entity_poly.entity_id
_entity_poly.type
_entity_poly.pdbx_seq_one_letter_code
_entity_poly.pdbx_strand_id
1 'polypeptide(L)'
;MTSFRRFARLLVSIILGKWVHVVLRSISFNQSHKSSISHNNRENTHGNPGINLSKLEENIYFVQKDIQSVYKEVFQEAVDVYNEKQKRNDRKIQDYYEKIKKSEKVHEQRELVVAIGEGKDDPMCRKEKKEALQRYAEVFQERNPNLAVYNMVLHDDEANPHLHINYVPHFSSHRGLTKRVGMDRALQEQGVNGKGMELIANWRAVETAYIETLAKEHIPNFERANVGSHKYMKVKQYKEYVETKSVVEKQVQEKETYLQRVVKKVKQSEGKVEELHTVQGQLEQIVRKQQQEQKNLQKQVEDTKKEITKLEETKEQVEKDIQGFPLFDMRRLKAETEKVGLLKKKEVKTGNYILTKEDAQKLSKRLRGVSGIKEGLSTIVESKSLLEAKEAQLNKREEFINQKELDISYKELEVNQRERNLIGKEAAIKSGQTWWKEKQRLQEQVNLLTVENSRLKQTLNKVNEMYEGLKMSFANVAKAVGMLKYSKNDYEQPLNERGNRLVDGIANYTSYWLRKMGSEDLAEKVDKEIGLSKGIQQSVQALEPKKERDRGFEHEM
;
A
#
# COMPACT_ATOMS: atom_id res chain seq x y z
N MET A 1 3.45 -34.93 7.35
CA MET A 1 4.90 -34.66 7.17
C MET A 1 5.28 -34.01 5.84
N THR A 2 4.44 -34.06 4.79
CA THR A 2 4.72 -33.53 3.45
C THR A 2 4.64 -31.99 3.34
N SER A 3 3.76 -31.31 4.08
CA SER A 3 3.70 -29.82 4.10
C SER A 3 4.93 -29.14 4.69
N PHE A 4 5.60 -29.74 5.68
CA PHE A 4 6.78 -29.15 6.31
C PHE A 4 8.02 -29.27 5.42
N ARG A 5 8.19 -30.42 4.75
CA ARG A 5 9.22 -30.59 3.70
C ARG A 5 8.99 -29.68 2.49
N ARG A 6 7.73 -29.33 2.17
CA ARG A 6 7.34 -28.33 1.16
C ARG A 6 7.76 -26.92 1.52
N PHE A 7 7.52 -26.48 2.76
CA PHE A 7 7.89 -25.15 3.22
C PHE A 7 9.41 -24.98 3.27
N ALA A 8 10.13 -25.99 3.76
CA ALA A 8 11.59 -25.99 3.80
C ALA A 8 12.23 -25.93 2.41
N ARG A 9 11.71 -26.67 1.41
CA ARG A 9 12.22 -26.61 0.03
C ARG A 9 11.91 -25.28 -0.67
N LEU A 10 10.73 -24.72 -0.44
CA LEU A 10 10.35 -23.41 -1.01
C LEU A 10 11.24 -22.29 -0.44
N LEU A 11 11.50 -22.31 0.87
CA LEU A 11 12.41 -21.35 1.52
C LEU A 11 13.85 -21.49 1.01
N VAL A 12 14.35 -22.72 0.89
CA VAL A 12 15.71 -22.99 0.40
C VAL A 12 15.87 -22.55 -1.07
N SER A 13 14.85 -22.72 -1.91
CA SER A 13 14.88 -22.26 -3.32
C SER A 13 14.80 -20.73 -3.45
N ILE A 14 14.07 -20.04 -2.57
CA ILE A 14 14.03 -18.56 -2.50
C ILE A 14 15.39 -18.00 -2.07
N ILE A 15 16.08 -18.68 -1.15
CA ILE A 15 17.43 -18.29 -0.68
C ILE A 15 18.51 -18.55 -1.74
N LEU A 16 18.36 -19.56 -2.61
CA LEU A 16 19.38 -19.98 -3.58
C LEU A 16 19.17 -19.44 -5.02
N GLY A 17 18.16 -18.60 -5.27
CA GLY A 17 17.98 -17.95 -6.58
C GLY A 17 17.66 -18.88 -7.76
N LYS A 18 17.36 -20.16 -7.52
CA LYS A 18 16.95 -21.14 -8.55
C LYS A 18 15.43 -21.30 -8.54
N TRP A 19 14.77 -20.65 -9.50
CA TRP A 19 13.33 -20.83 -9.75
C TRP A 19 13.06 -22.18 -10.42
N VAL A 20 12.87 -23.24 -9.63
CA VAL A 20 12.26 -24.48 -10.14
C VAL A 20 10.74 -24.28 -10.06
N HIS A 21 10.11 -23.99 -11.20
CA HIS A 21 8.65 -23.91 -11.30
C HIS A 21 8.07 -25.33 -11.14
N VAL A 22 7.62 -25.66 -9.92
CA VAL A 22 6.79 -26.84 -9.67
C VAL A 22 5.34 -26.45 -10.00
N VAL A 23 4.83 -26.92 -11.15
CA VAL A 23 3.45 -26.66 -11.55
C VAL A 23 2.56 -27.77 -11.01
N LEU A 24 1.71 -27.43 -10.06
CA LEU A 24 0.72 -28.34 -9.49
C LEU A 24 -0.41 -28.58 -10.50
N ARG A 25 -0.68 -29.85 -10.86
CA ARG A 25 -1.71 -30.22 -11.84
C ARG A 25 -2.65 -31.29 -11.27
N SER A 26 -3.93 -31.22 -11.60
CA SER A 26 -4.94 -32.21 -11.18
C SER A 26 -5.03 -33.40 -12.13
N ILE A 27 -5.58 -34.52 -11.65
CA ILE A 27 -6.00 -35.65 -12.49
C ILE A 27 -7.46 -35.89 -12.16
N SER A 28 -8.31 -35.99 -13.18
CA SER A 28 -9.75 -36.14 -13.00
C SER A 28 -10.27 -37.38 -13.71
N PHE A 29 -11.17 -38.10 -13.02
CA PHE A 29 -11.91 -39.24 -13.54
C PHE A 29 -13.40 -38.97 -13.40
N ASN A 30 -14.11 -38.83 -14.51
CA ASN A 30 -15.56 -38.67 -14.53
C ASN A 30 -16.20 -39.91 -15.12
N GLN A 31 -16.99 -40.63 -14.33
CA GLN A 31 -17.71 -41.84 -14.75
C GLN A 31 -19.21 -41.60 -14.92
N SER A 32 -19.78 -42.01 -16.04
CA SER A 32 -21.22 -41.88 -16.34
C SER A 32 -21.81 -43.21 -16.82
N HIS A 33 -23.11 -43.42 -16.62
CA HIS A 33 -23.88 -44.52 -17.24
C HIS A 33 -24.47 -44.12 -18.59
N LYS A 34 -24.32 -42.85 -18.98
CA LYS A 34 -24.76 -42.29 -20.25
C LYS A 34 -23.54 -41.80 -21.02
N SER A 35 -23.46 -42.17 -22.28
CA SER A 35 -22.45 -41.73 -23.23
C SER A 35 -23.10 -41.12 -24.45
N SER A 36 -22.48 -40.13 -25.06
CA SER A 36 -22.87 -39.65 -26.39
C SER A 36 -21.81 -40.09 -27.39
N ILE A 37 -22.04 -41.25 -28.02
CA ILE A 37 -21.09 -41.81 -28.99
C ILE A 37 -20.96 -40.89 -30.20
N SER A 38 -22.04 -40.26 -30.66
CA SER A 38 -21.98 -39.26 -31.73
C SER A 38 -21.14 -38.04 -31.38
N HIS A 39 -21.10 -37.62 -30.11
CA HIS A 39 -20.19 -36.58 -29.66
C HIS A 39 -18.74 -37.08 -29.60
N ASN A 40 -18.50 -38.24 -29.00
CA ASN A 40 -17.16 -38.82 -28.86
C ASN A 40 -16.52 -39.10 -30.23
N ASN A 41 -17.30 -39.58 -31.19
CA ASN A 41 -16.84 -39.85 -32.55
C ASN A 41 -16.88 -38.64 -33.48
N ARG A 42 -17.25 -37.45 -32.95
CA ARG A 42 -17.42 -36.20 -33.72
C ARG A 42 -18.39 -36.32 -34.92
N GLU A 43 -19.30 -37.28 -34.87
CA GLU A 43 -20.43 -37.41 -35.81
C GLU A 43 -21.44 -36.26 -35.63
N ASN A 44 -21.49 -35.68 -34.42
CA ASN A 44 -22.24 -34.46 -34.15
C ASN A 44 -21.38 -33.45 -33.36
N THR A 45 -20.96 -32.38 -34.05
CA THR A 45 -20.21 -31.26 -33.49
C THR A 45 -21.10 -30.09 -33.07
N HIS A 46 -22.40 -30.14 -33.36
CA HIS A 46 -23.34 -29.08 -33.00
C HIS A 46 -23.69 -29.11 -31.50
N GLY A 47 -23.67 -27.94 -30.85
CA GLY A 47 -24.13 -27.76 -29.47
C GLY A 47 -23.04 -27.76 -28.39
N ASN A 48 -21.76 -28.00 -28.73
CA ASN A 48 -20.63 -27.75 -27.82
C ASN A 48 -19.71 -26.64 -28.39
N PRO A 49 -19.85 -25.38 -27.94
CA PRO A 49 -19.06 -24.26 -28.45
C PRO A 49 -17.56 -24.35 -28.08
N GLY A 50 -17.15 -25.36 -27.29
CA GLY A 50 -15.75 -25.59 -26.92
C GLY A 50 -14.96 -26.45 -27.92
N ILE A 51 -15.59 -27.01 -28.96
CA ILE A 51 -14.92 -27.79 -30.00
C ILE A 51 -14.25 -26.83 -30.99
N ASN A 52 -12.94 -26.94 -31.14
CA ASN A 52 -12.19 -26.23 -32.16
C ASN A 52 -12.10 -27.08 -33.44
N LEU A 53 -12.90 -26.70 -34.44
CA LEU A 53 -12.97 -27.42 -35.73
C LEU A 53 -11.62 -27.53 -36.44
N SER A 54 -10.70 -26.58 -36.25
CA SER A 54 -9.35 -26.62 -36.86
C SER A 54 -8.42 -27.67 -36.25
N LYS A 55 -8.80 -28.28 -35.13
CA LYS A 55 -8.00 -29.28 -34.40
C LYS A 55 -8.63 -30.67 -34.41
N LEU A 56 -9.69 -30.90 -35.19
CA LEU A 56 -10.36 -32.22 -35.22
C LEU A 56 -9.42 -33.36 -35.61
N GLU A 57 -8.46 -33.09 -36.50
CA GLU A 57 -7.45 -34.07 -36.94
C GLU A 57 -6.44 -34.43 -35.85
N GLU A 58 -6.38 -33.67 -34.75
CA GLU A 58 -5.52 -33.95 -33.60
C GLU A 58 -6.11 -34.98 -32.64
N ASN A 59 -7.39 -35.35 -32.81
CA ASN A 59 -8.05 -36.38 -32.03
C ASN A 59 -7.51 -37.77 -32.39
N ILE A 60 -7.46 -38.68 -31.41
CA ILE A 60 -6.99 -40.06 -31.63
C ILE A 60 -8.12 -41.04 -31.30
N TYR A 61 -8.45 -41.91 -32.25
CA TYR A 61 -9.50 -42.93 -32.12
C TYR A 61 -8.85 -44.30 -31.94
N PHE A 62 -8.89 -44.84 -30.71
CA PHE A 62 -8.24 -46.12 -30.37
C PHE A 62 -9.16 -47.31 -30.62
N VAL A 63 -10.44 -47.18 -30.27
CA VAL A 63 -11.45 -48.24 -30.42
C VAL A 63 -12.76 -47.61 -30.88
N GLN A 64 -13.40 -48.19 -31.89
CA GLN A 64 -14.70 -47.78 -32.41
C GLN A 64 -15.51 -49.01 -32.84
N LYS A 65 -16.04 -49.74 -31.84
CA LYS A 65 -16.90 -50.90 -32.05
C LYS A 65 -18.35 -50.56 -31.71
N ASP A 66 -19.28 -51.18 -32.43
CA ASP A 66 -20.67 -51.19 -32.02
C ASP A 66 -20.85 -51.96 -30.71
N ILE A 67 -21.62 -51.39 -29.78
CA ILE A 67 -21.83 -51.98 -28.45
C ILE A 67 -22.51 -53.35 -28.53
N GLN A 68 -23.44 -53.56 -29.47
CA GLN A 68 -24.11 -54.86 -29.60
C GLN A 68 -23.12 -55.94 -30.06
N SER A 69 -22.18 -55.57 -30.92
CA SER A 69 -21.08 -56.44 -31.35
C SER A 69 -20.21 -56.86 -30.17
N VAL A 70 -19.85 -55.93 -29.28
CA VAL A 70 -19.13 -56.27 -28.04
C VAL A 70 -19.96 -57.17 -27.12
N TYR A 71 -21.28 -56.96 -27.04
CA TYR A 71 -22.14 -57.86 -26.28
C TYR A 71 -22.14 -59.29 -26.83
N LYS A 72 -22.11 -59.44 -28.15
CA LYS A 72 -21.99 -60.76 -28.79
C LYS A 72 -20.63 -61.38 -28.48
N GLU A 73 -19.54 -60.64 -28.69
CA GLU A 73 -18.16 -61.10 -28.39
C GLU A 73 -18.00 -61.55 -26.93
N VAL A 74 -18.57 -60.80 -25.98
CA VAL A 74 -18.32 -61.03 -24.55
C VAL A 74 -19.28 -62.05 -23.93
N PHE A 75 -20.55 -62.09 -24.35
CA PHE A 75 -21.61 -62.82 -23.65
C PHE A 75 -22.31 -63.92 -24.45
N GLN A 76 -22.22 -63.94 -25.79
CA GLN A 76 -23.08 -64.82 -26.61
C GLN A 76 -22.89 -66.30 -26.28
N GLU A 77 -21.64 -66.75 -26.13
CA GLU A 77 -21.33 -68.14 -25.74
C GLU A 77 -22.01 -68.53 -24.42
N ALA A 78 -21.93 -67.66 -23.41
CA ALA A 78 -22.58 -67.90 -22.12
C ALA A 78 -24.12 -67.93 -22.24
N VAL A 79 -24.68 -67.09 -23.12
CA VAL A 79 -26.12 -67.02 -23.40
C VAL A 79 -26.60 -68.30 -24.09
N ASP A 80 -25.86 -68.81 -25.06
CA ASP A 80 -26.19 -70.03 -25.80
C ASP A 80 -26.21 -71.23 -24.87
N VAL A 81 -25.14 -71.42 -24.08
CA VAL A 81 -25.05 -72.49 -23.06
C VAL A 81 -26.16 -72.38 -22.01
N TYR A 82 -26.53 -71.16 -21.62
CA TYR A 82 -27.64 -70.95 -20.69
C TYR A 82 -28.99 -71.33 -21.30
N ASN A 83 -29.22 -70.96 -22.57
CA ASN A 83 -30.46 -71.18 -23.31
C ASN A 83 -30.69 -72.65 -23.65
N GLU A 84 -29.64 -73.40 -23.97
CA GLU A 84 -29.69 -74.86 -24.19
C GLU A 84 -30.27 -75.60 -22.98
N LYS A 85 -29.97 -75.12 -21.76
CA LYS A 85 -30.46 -75.71 -20.51
C LYS A 85 -31.90 -75.30 -20.17
N GLN A 86 -32.51 -74.35 -20.87
CA GLN A 86 -33.86 -73.87 -20.58
C GLN A 86 -34.93 -74.66 -21.34
N LYS A 87 -35.79 -75.36 -20.60
CA LYS A 87 -36.98 -76.04 -21.17
C LYS A 87 -38.12 -75.10 -21.56
N ARG A 88 -38.22 -73.95 -20.88
CA ARG A 88 -39.31 -72.98 -21.06
C ARG A 88 -38.86 -71.81 -21.94
N ASN A 89 -39.64 -71.48 -22.97
CA ASN A 89 -39.30 -70.40 -23.91
C ASN A 89 -39.23 -69.01 -23.25
N ASP A 90 -40.07 -68.73 -22.26
CA ASP A 90 -40.06 -67.45 -21.53
C ASP A 90 -38.79 -67.23 -20.68
N ARG A 91 -38.02 -68.30 -20.41
CA ARG A 91 -36.75 -68.23 -19.67
C ARG A 91 -35.53 -68.06 -20.56
N LYS A 92 -35.65 -68.29 -21.87
CA LYS A 92 -34.55 -68.12 -22.84
C LYS A 92 -34.26 -66.64 -23.05
N ILE A 93 -33.00 -66.28 -23.13
CA ILE A 93 -32.53 -64.93 -23.42
C ILE A 93 -32.39 -64.80 -24.93
N GLN A 94 -33.28 -64.02 -25.55
CA GLN A 94 -33.22 -63.77 -27.01
C GLN A 94 -32.14 -62.75 -27.36
N ASP A 95 -32.12 -61.62 -26.64
CA ASP A 95 -31.13 -60.57 -26.79
C ASP A 95 -30.67 -60.13 -25.40
N TYR A 96 -29.40 -60.37 -25.09
CA TYR A 96 -28.85 -60.03 -23.79
C TYR A 96 -28.61 -58.53 -23.63
N TYR A 97 -28.25 -57.82 -24.69
CA TYR A 97 -28.07 -56.37 -24.66
C TYR A 97 -29.39 -55.66 -24.36
N GLU A 98 -30.45 -55.96 -25.10
CA GLU A 98 -31.77 -55.37 -24.88
C GLU A 98 -32.35 -55.76 -23.50
N LYS A 99 -32.03 -56.96 -23.00
CA LYS A 99 -32.37 -57.36 -21.63
C LYS A 99 -31.68 -56.48 -20.57
N ILE A 100 -30.42 -56.13 -20.77
CA ILE A 100 -29.65 -55.29 -19.83
C ILE A 100 -30.08 -53.83 -19.92
N LYS A 101 -30.29 -53.31 -21.13
CA LYS A 101 -30.77 -51.94 -21.37
C LYS A 101 -32.13 -51.65 -20.71
N LYS A 102 -32.99 -52.66 -20.58
CA LYS A 102 -34.28 -52.59 -19.86
C LYS A 102 -34.16 -52.82 -18.35
N SER A 103 -32.97 -53.12 -17.84
CA SER A 103 -32.76 -53.39 -16.41
C SER A 103 -32.65 -52.11 -15.60
N GLU A 104 -33.28 -52.08 -14.41
CA GLU A 104 -33.10 -50.99 -13.45
C GLU A 104 -31.88 -51.18 -12.53
N LYS A 105 -31.32 -52.40 -12.48
CA LYS A 105 -30.27 -52.77 -11.50
C LYS A 105 -28.87 -52.64 -12.05
N VAL A 106 -28.70 -52.79 -13.36
CA VAL A 106 -27.43 -52.78 -14.06
C VAL A 106 -27.55 -51.91 -15.30
N HIS A 107 -26.45 -51.29 -15.68
CA HIS A 107 -26.37 -50.43 -16.85
C HIS A 107 -25.63 -51.14 -17.97
N GLU A 108 -26.10 -50.96 -19.20
CA GLU A 108 -25.59 -51.57 -20.41
C GLU A 108 -24.16 -51.14 -20.74
N GLN A 109 -23.78 -49.94 -20.31
CA GLN A 109 -22.47 -49.37 -20.54
C GLN A 109 -22.07 -48.37 -19.46
N ARG A 110 -20.80 -48.01 -19.47
CA ARG A 110 -20.24 -46.91 -18.69
C ARG A 110 -19.22 -46.15 -19.51
N GLU A 111 -19.13 -44.87 -19.24
CA GLU A 111 -18.11 -43.98 -19.78
C GLU A 111 -17.19 -43.52 -18.67
N LEU A 112 -15.89 -43.45 -18.95
CA LEU A 112 -14.85 -42.84 -18.12
C LEU A 112 -14.17 -41.74 -18.92
N VAL A 113 -14.18 -40.52 -18.41
CA VAL A 113 -13.43 -39.39 -18.96
C VAL A 113 -12.23 -39.13 -18.07
N VAL A 114 -11.04 -39.12 -18.67
CA VAL A 114 -9.75 -38.96 -17.99
C VAL A 114 -9.04 -37.71 -18.52
N ALA A 115 -8.60 -36.83 -17.63
CA ALA A 115 -7.90 -35.60 -18.01
C ALA A 115 -6.81 -35.23 -17.00
N ILE A 116 -5.73 -34.61 -17.49
CA ILE A 116 -4.60 -34.09 -16.71
C ILE A 116 -4.60 -32.55 -16.77
N GLY A 117 -4.54 -31.88 -15.62
CA GLY A 117 -4.60 -30.43 -15.48
C GLY A 117 -6.00 -29.89 -15.17
N GLU A 118 -6.16 -28.56 -15.25
CA GLU A 118 -7.45 -27.88 -15.11
C GLU A 118 -8.21 -27.85 -16.45
N GLY A 119 -9.54 -27.69 -16.40
CA GLY A 119 -10.41 -27.60 -17.59
C GLY A 119 -10.33 -26.27 -18.35
N LYS A 120 -9.40 -25.38 -17.99
CA LYS A 120 -9.11 -24.15 -18.74
C LYS A 120 -8.00 -24.44 -19.75
N ASP A 121 -8.00 -23.72 -20.87
CA ASP A 121 -6.93 -23.83 -21.87
C ASP A 121 -5.60 -23.40 -21.23
N ASP A 122 -4.77 -24.38 -20.91
CA ASP A 122 -3.40 -24.19 -20.48
C ASP A 122 -2.51 -24.75 -21.60
N PRO A 123 -1.95 -23.89 -22.46
CA PRO A 123 -1.04 -24.29 -23.52
C PRO A 123 0.18 -25.02 -22.98
N MET A 124 0.52 -24.81 -21.70
CA MET A 124 1.70 -25.38 -21.07
C MET A 124 1.55 -26.90 -20.94
N CYS A 125 2.50 -27.60 -21.55
CA CYS A 125 2.63 -29.06 -21.61
C CYS A 125 1.42 -29.78 -22.25
N ARG A 126 0.72 -29.15 -23.21
CA ARG A 126 -0.43 -29.78 -23.89
C ARG A 126 -0.04 -31.09 -24.61
N LYS A 127 1.10 -31.07 -25.32
CA LYS A 127 1.63 -32.23 -26.04
C LYS A 127 1.97 -33.38 -25.08
N GLU A 128 2.61 -33.06 -23.96
CA GLU A 128 3.02 -33.99 -22.92
C GLU A 128 1.81 -34.60 -22.19
N LYS A 129 0.74 -33.81 -21.96
CA LYS A 129 -0.54 -34.33 -21.45
C LYS A 129 -1.15 -35.34 -22.45
N LYS A 130 -1.15 -34.99 -23.75
CA LYS A 130 -1.65 -35.87 -24.82
C LYS A 130 -0.86 -37.18 -24.87
N GLU A 131 0.46 -37.12 -24.81
CA GLU A 131 1.33 -38.30 -24.77
C GLU A 131 1.05 -39.19 -23.55
N ALA A 132 0.95 -38.62 -22.35
CA ALA A 132 0.61 -39.38 -21.14
C ALA A 132 -0.78 -40.03 -21.22
N LEU A 133 -1.79 -39.34 -21.76
CA LEU A 133 -3.14 -39.88 -21.97
C LEU A 133 -3.15 -40.98 -23.04
N GLN A 134 -2.37 -40.82 -24.11
CA GLN A 134 -2.21 -41.83 -25.15
C GLN A 134 -1.59 -43.11 -24.58
N ARG A 135 -0.50 -43.00 -23.81
CA ARG A 135 0.12 -44.15 -23.13
C ARG A 135 -0.85 -44.83 -22.17
N TYR A 136 -1.64 -44.05 -21.46
CA TYR A 136 -2.68 -44.58 -20.58
C TYR A 136 -3.75 -45.36 -21.36
N ALA A 137 -4.18 -44.86 -22.53
CA ALA A 137 -5.15 -45.51 -23.40
C ALA A 137 -4.63 -46.87 -23.95
N GLU A 138 -3.38 -46.90 -24.44
CA GLU A 138 -2.74 -48.07 -25.07
C GLU A 138 -2.79 -49.32 -24.18
N VAL A 139 -2.64 -49.16 -22.87
CA VAL A 139 -2.56 -50.26 -21.89
C VAL A 139 -3.81 -50.40 -21.01
N PHE A 140 -4.84 -49.59 -21.24
CA PHE A 140 -6.02 -49.55 -20.37
C PHE A 140 -6.76 -50.89 -20.34
N GLN A 141 -6.98 -51.50 -21.51
CA GLN A 141 -7.73 -52.76 -21.64
C GLN A 141 -7.01 -53.93 -20.98
N GLU A 142 -5.68 -53.98 -21.07
CA GLU A 142 -4.83 -55.01 -20.45
C GLU A 142 -4.88 -54.95 -18.92
N ARG A 143 -4.83 -53.72 -18.37
CA ARG A 143 -4.99 -53.49 -16.93
C ARG A 143 -6.41 -53.70 -16.44
N ASN A 144 -7.40 -53.55 -17.33
CA ASN A 144 -8.81 -53.65 -17.01
C ASN A 144 -9.54 -54.74 -17.85
N PRO A 145 -9.20 -56.05 -17.71
CA PRO A 145 -9.73 -57.13 -18.56
C PRO A 145 -11.26 -57.37 -18.44
N ASN A 146 -11.85 -57.07 -17.29
CA ASN A 146 -13.29 -57.16 -17.03
C ASN A 146 -14.07 -55.91 -17.46
N LEU A 147 -13.41 -54.89 -18.01
CA LEU A 147 -14.04 -53.71 -18.58
C LEU A 147 -13.85 -53.76 -20.11
N ALA A 148 -14.77 -54.41 -20.82
CA ALA A 148 -14.66 -54.58 -22.27
C ALA A 148 -14.91 -53.24 -22.97
N VAL A 149 -13.85 -52.60 -23.46
CA VAL A 149 -13.91 -51.30 -24.15
C VAL A 149 -14.55 -51.48 -25.52
N TYR A 150 -15.56 -50.68 -25.82
CA TYR A 150 -16.18 -50.63 -27.15
C TYR A 150 -15.93 -49.31 -27.87
N ASN A 151 -15.64 -48.23 -27.14
CA ASN A 151 -15.27 -46.96 -27.75
C ASN A 151 -14.19 -46.26 -26.91
N MET A 152 -13.13 -45.75 -27.53
CA MET A 152 -12.06 -45.04 -26.84
C MET A 152 -11.48 -43.95 -27.73
N VAL A 153 -11.58 -42.70 -27.28
CA VAL A 153 -11.24 -41.52 -28.09
C VAL A 153 -10.54 -40.48 -27.22
N LEU A 154 -9.38 -40.00 -27.66
CA LEU A 154 -8.69 -38.84 -27.08
C LEU A 154 -9.06 -37.60 -27.88
N HIS A 155 -9.69 -36.64 -27.20
CA HIS A 155 -10.00 -35.32 -27.74
C HIS A 155 -8.86 -34.34 -27.46
N ASP A 156 -8.29 -33.76 -28.50
CA ASP A 156 -7.29 -32.67 -28.46
C ASP A 156 -7.81 -31.41 -29.19
N ASP A 157 -9.09 -31.39 -29.53
CA ASP A 157 -9.81 -30.29 -30.16
C ASP A 157 -10.55 -29.37 -29.17
N GLU A 158 -10.61 -29.73 -27.89
CA GLU A 158 -11.22 -28.92 -26.83
C GLU A 158 -10.18 -28.22 -25.94
N ALA A 159 -10.63 -27.47 -24.94
CA ALA A 159 -9.77 -26.63 -24.08
C ALA A 159 -8.59 -27.39 -23.45
N ASN A 160 -8.80 -28.63 -23.00
CA ASN A 160 -7.73 -29.47 -22.44
C ASN A 160 -7.83 -30.88 -23.06
N PRO A 161 -6.70 -31.51 -23.44
CA PRO A 161 -6.71 -32.89 -23.92
C PRO A 161 -7.33 -33.82 -22.88
N HIS A 162 -8.26 -34.66 -23.31
CA HIS A 162 -8.95 -35.61 -22.44
C HIS A 162 -9.36 -36.88 -23.20
N LEU A 163 -9.42 -37.98 -22.47
CA LEU A 163 -9.68 -39.31 -23.01
C LEU A 163 -11.05 -39.81 -22.57
N HIS A 164 -11.91 -40.16 -23.52
CA HIS A 164 -13.15 -40.88 -23.31
C HIS A 164 -12.92 -42.38 -23.46
N ILE A 165 -13.39 -43.17 -22.49
CA ILE A 165 -13.34 -44.63 -22.51
C ILE A 165 -14.73 -45.17 -22.20
N ASN A 166 -15.41 -45.73 -23.20
CA ASN A 166 -16.69 -46.39 -23.05
C ASN A 166 -16.50 -47.91 -23.01
N TYR A 167 -17.05 -48.55 -21.99
CA TYR A 167 -16.87 -49.97 -21.74
C TYR A 167 -18.11 -50.66 -21.15
N VAL A 168 -18.12 -51.98 -21.28
CA VAL A 168 -19.12 -52.88 -20.69
C VAL A 168 -18.45 -53.70 -19.57
N PRO A 169 -18.84 -53.51 -18.30
CA PRO A 169 -18.27 -54.28 -17.20
C PRO A 169 -18.85 -55.69 -17.17
N HIS A 170 -18.01 -56.72 -17.19
CA HIS A 170 -18.42 -58.13 -17.19
C HIS A 170 -17.74 -58.94 -16.10
N PHE A 171 -18.42 -59.96 -15.59
CA PHE A 171 -17.89 -60.85 -14.57
C PHE A 171 -18.43 -62.27 -14.73
N SER A 172 -17.74 -63.24 -14.13
CA SER A 172 -18.10 -64.65 -14.12
C SER A 172 -19.03 -64.99 -12.94
N SER A 173 -20.10 -65.74 -13.21
CA SER A 173 -21.14 -66.07 -12.23
C SER A 173 -21.36 -67.57 -12.15
N HIS A 174 -21.43 -68.09 -10.93
CA HIS A 174 -21.74 -69.50 -10.67
C HIS A 174 -23.25 -69.78 -10.59
N ARG A 175 -24.10 -68.75 -10.69
CA ARG A 175 -25.56 -68.87 -10.61
C ARG A 175 -26.22 -68.29 -11.86
N GLY A 176 -27.04 -69.09 -12.53
CA GLY A 176 -27.76 -68.69 -13.74
C GLY A 176 -26.84 -68.54 -14.95
N LEU A 177 -26.88 -67.40 -15.62
CA LEU A 177 -26.00 -67.05 -16.72
C LEU A 177 -24.54 -66.95 -16.22
N THR A 178 -23.62 -67.66 -16.87
CA THR A 178 -22.23 -67.81 -16.40
C THR A 178 -21.35 -66.58 -16.60
N LYS A 179 -21.73 -65.67 -17.51
CA LYS A 179 -21.05 -64.40 -17.73
C LYS A 179 -22.07 -63.27 -17.74
N ARG A 180 -21.89 -62.24 -16.91
CA ARG A 180 -22.92 -61.24 -16.63
C ARG A 180 -22.37 -59.82 -16.61
N VAL A 181 -23.24 -58.86 -16.88
CA VAL A 181 -22.92 -57.44 -16.70
C VAL A 181 -22.97 -57.06 -15.22
N GLY A 182 -21.93 -56.40 -14.71
CA GLY A 182 -21.91 -55.89 -13.35
C GLY A 182 -20.58 -55.26 -12.94
N MET A 183 -20.59 -53.98 -12.59
CA MET A 183 -19.38 -53.20 -12.27
C MET A 183 -18.66 -53.72 -11.02
N ASP A 184 -19.35 -53.82 -9.89
CA ASP A 184 -18.71 -54.17 -8.62
C ASP A 184 -18.07 -55.55 -8.69
N ARG A 185 -18.74 -56.52 -9.34
CA ARG A 185 -18.20 -57.86 -9.53
C ARG A 185 -17.05 -57.89 -10.53
N ALA A 186 -17.13 -57.11 -11.61
CA ALA A 186 -16.04 -56.97 -12.58
C ALA A 186 -14.76 -56.48 -11.89
N LEU A 187 -14.86 -55.42 -11.07
CA LEU A 187 -13.70 -54.89 -10.34
C LEU A 187 -13.17 -55.87 -9.28
N GLN A 188 -14.06 -56.62 -8.61
CA GLN A 188 -13.64 -57.64 -7.64
C GLN A 188 -12.88 -58.80 -8.31
N GLU A 189 -13.31 -59.26 -9.49
CA GLU A 189 -12.60 -60.29 -10.26
C GLU A 189 -11.23 -59.82 -10.75
N GLN A 190 -11.06 -58.52 -10.97
CA GLN A 190 -9.78 -57.90 -11.28
C GLN A 190 -8.86 -57.70 -10.05
N GLY A 191 -9.31 -58.12 -8.86
CA GLY A 191 -8.52 -58.01 -7.63
C GLY A 191 -8.63 -56.68 -6.91
N VAL A 192 -9.62 -55.83 -7.23
CA VAL A 192 -9.85 -54.59 -6.48
C VAL A 192 -10.52 -54.92 -5.15
N ASN A 193 -9.89 -54.49 -4.05
CA ASN A 193 -10.40 -54.68 -2.69
C ASN A 193 -11.51 -53.66 -2.36
N GLY A 194 -12.48 -54.07 -1.54
CA GLY A 194 -13.54 -53.21 -1.01
C GLY A 194 -14.96 -53.62 -1.44
N LYS A 195 -15.95 -52.84 -0.99
CA LYS A 195 -17.37 -53.04 -1.35
C LYS A 195 -18.05 -51.69 -1.64
N GLY A 196 -19.02 -51.68 -2.57
CA GLY A 196 -19.82 -50.49 -2.90
C GLY A 196 -18.95 -49.29 -3.29
N MET A 197 -19.16 -48.15 -2.61
CA MET A 197 -18.42 -46.90 -2.91
C MET A 197 -16.92 -47.00 -2.69
N GLU A 198 -16.47 -47.80 -1.71
CA GLU A 198 -15.06 -48.01 -1.40
C GLU A 198 -14.35 -48.74 -2.54
N LEU A 199 -15.01 -49.75 -3.13
CA LEU A 199 -14.47 -50.50 -4.25
C LEU A 199 -14.16 -49.60 -5.45
N ILE A 200 -15.10 -48.72 -5.82
CA ILE A 200 -14.92 -47.75 -6.90
C ILE A 200 -13.82 -46.74 -6.55
N ALA A 201 -13.73 -46.31 -5.29
CA ALA A 201 -12.67 -45.40 -4.84
C ALA A 201 -11.28 -46.04 -4.90
N ASN A 202 -11.15 -47.30 -4.51
CA ASN A 202 -9.89 -48.05 -4.55
C ASN A 202 -9.43 -48.29 -6.00
N TRP A 203 -10.34 -48.71 -6.89
CA TRP A 203 -10.03 -48.82 -8.31
C TRP A 203 -9.58 -47.47 -8.90
N ARG A 204 -10.27 -46.37 -8.57
CA ARG A 204 -9.86 -45.03 -9.01
C ARG A 204 -8.51 -44.62 -8.47
N ALA A 205 -8.17 -45.00 -7.25
CA ALA A 205 -6.87 -44.69 -6.67
C ALA A 205 -5.76 -45.40 -7.45
N VAL A 206 -5.97 -46.67 -7.84
CA VAL A 206 -5.04 -47.44 -8.68
C VAL A 206 -4.90 -46.82 -10.07
N GLU A 207 -6.01 -46.50 -10.74
CA GLU A 207 -5.97 -45.85 -12.05
C GLU A 207 -5.34 -44.45 -11.99
N THR A 208 -5.65 -43.69 -10.94
CA THR A 208 -5.05 -42.36 -10.71
C THR A 208 -3.56 -42.45 -10.48
N ALA A 209 -3.10 -43.42 -9.67
CA ALA A 209 -1.68 -43.61 -9.42
C ALA A 209 -0.92 -43.96 -10.71
N TYR A 210 -1.50 -44.78 -11.59
CA TYR A 210 -0.87 -45.15 -12.84
C TYR A 210 -0.79 -43.99 -13.84
N ILE A 211 -1.87 -43.24 -14.06
CA ILE A 211 -1.76 -42.05 -14.92
C ILE A 211 -0.88 -40.96 -14.28
N GLU A 212 -0.76 -40.92 -12.94
CA GLU A 212 0.20 -40.04 -12.25
C GLU A 212 1.65 -40.42 -12.57
N THR A 213 1.99 -41.71 -12.70
CA THR A 213 3.34 -42.11 -13.12
C THR A 213 3.63 -41.70 -14.55
N LEU A 214 2.69 -41.94 -15.47
CA LEU A 214 2.82 -41.50 -16.86
C LEU A 214 2.93 -39.97 -16.98
N ALA A 215 2.15 -39.22 -16.20
CA ALA A 215 2.23 -37.77 -16.16
C ALA A 215 3.59 -37.29 -15.66
N LYS A 216 4.21 -37.96 -14.68
CA LYS A 216 5.56 -37.64 -14.19
C LYS A 216 6.66 -37.94 -15.20
N GLU A 217 6.47 -38.95 -16.05
CA GLU A 217 7.40 -39.31 -17.10
C GLU A 217 7.40 -38.30 -18.25
N HIS A 218 6.22 -37.83 -18.65
CA HIS A 218 6.07 -36.94 -19.81
C HIS A 218 6.05 -35.45 -19.45
N ILE A 219 5.60 -35.05 -18.27
CA ILE A 219 5.43 -33.64 -17.88
C ILE A 219 6.55 -33.22 -16.92
N PRO A 220 7.44 -32.29 -17.32
CA PRO A 220 8.50 -31.79 -16.44
C PRO A 220 7.96 -31.16 -15.15
N ASN A 221 8.59 -31.48 -14.02
CA ASN A 221 8.25 -30.96 -12.68
C ASN A 221 6.78 -31.18 -12.26
N PHE A 222 6.15 -32.26 -12.74
CA PHE A 222 4.78 -32.60 -12.38
C PHE A 222 4.65 -32.97 -10.89
N GLU A 223 3.85 -32.20 -10.16
CA GLU A 223 3.32 -32.60 -8.85
C GLU A 223 1.79 -32.63 -8.89
N ARG A 224 1.19 -33.70 -8.36
CA ARG A 224 -0.27 -33.83 -8.30
C ARG A 224 -0.86 -32.90 -7.23
N ALA A 225 -1.80 -32.06 -7.63
CA ALA A 225 -2.67 -31.34 -6.70
C ALA A 225 -3.78 -32.28 -6.21
N ASN A 226 -3.92 -32.46 -4.89
CA ASN A 226 -5.10 -33.10 -4.28
C ASN A 226 -6.26 -32.10 -4.27
N VAL A 227 -6.84 -31.82 -5.43
CA VAL A 227 -8.15 -31.20 -5.51
C VAL A 227 -9.17 -32.27 -5.13
N GLY A 228 -9.97 -32.05 -4.08
CA GLY A 228 -10.92 -33.05 -3.59
C GLY A 228 -11.77 -33.62 -4.71
N SER A 229 -12.17 -34.89 -4.59
CA SER A 229 -13.04 -35.55 -5.58
C SER A 229 -14.35 -34.76 -5.70
N HIS A 230 -14.46 -33.89 -6.71
CA HIS A 230 -15.69 -33.15 -6.97
C HIS A 230 -16.80 -34.18 -7.23
N LYS A 231 -17.87 -34.14 -6.41
CA LYS A 231 -19.10 -34.88 -6.72
C LYS A 231 -19.55 -34.47 -8.13
N TYR A 232 -19.89 -35.46 -8.95
CA TYR A 232 -20.36 -35.31 -10.33
C TYR A 232 -21.21 -34.04 -10.55
N MET A 233 -20.60 -33.03 -11.15
CA MET A 233 -21.31 -31.86 -11.67
C MET A 233 -21.44 -32.04 -13.18
N LYS A 234 -22.66 -31.84 -13.71
CA LYS A 234 -22.85 -31.79 -15.17
C LYS A 234 -21.97 -30.67 -15.73
N VAL A 235 -21.47 -30.80 -16.97
CA VAL A 235 -20.55 -29.82 -17.60
C VAL A 235 -21.02 -28.38 -17.44
N LYS A 236 -22.32 -28.12 -17.59
CA LYS A 236 -22.92 -26.79 -17.37
C LYS A 236 -22.75 -26.27 -15.94
N GLN A 237 -23.01 -27.12 -14.94
CA GLN A 237 -22.85 -26.78 -13.53
C GLN A 237 -21.38 -26.56 -13.18
N TYR A 238 -20.47 -27.34 -13.76
CA TYR A 238 -19.03 -27.13 -13.59
C TYR A 238 -18.59 -25.79 -14.21
N LYS A 239 -19.10 -25.42 -15.38
CA LYS A 239 -18.85 -24.09 -16.00
C LYS A 239 -19.32 -22.96 -15.08
N GLU A 240 -20.55 -23.03 -14.57
CA GLU A 240 -21.09 -22.04 -13.61
C GLU A 240 -20.25 -21.95 -12.33
N TYR A 241 -19.78 -23.09 -11.81
CA TYR A 241 -18.88 -23.14 -10.65
C TYR A 241 -17.50 -22.53 -10.94
N VAL A 242 -16.87 -22.88 -12.06
CA VAL A 242 -15.57 -22.35 -12.47
C VAL A 242 -15.66 -20.84 -12.69
N GLU A 243 -16.76 -20.37 -13.26
CA GLU A 243 -17.03 -18.94 -13.46
C GLU A 243 -17.20 -18.23 -12.12
N THR A 244 -18.03 -18.77 -11.22
CA THR A 244 -18.21 -18.22 -9.86
C THR A 244 -16.90 -18.22 -9.07
N LYS A 245 -16.14 -19.32 -9.13
CA LYS A 245 -14.81 -19.43 -8.52
C LYS A 245 -13.86 -18.39 -9.10
N SER A 246 -13.84 -18.19 -10.42
CA SER A 246 -13.01 -17.20 -11.08
C SER A 246 -13.38 -15.76 -10.67
N VAL A 247 -14.67 -15.47 -10.49
CA VAL A 247 -15.13 -14.17 -9.98
C VAL A 247 -14.64 -13.95 -8.55
N VAL A 248 -14.77 -14.96 -7.68
CA VAL A 248 -14.28 -14.89 -6.29
C VAL A 248 -12.76 -14.76 -6.24
N GLU A 249 -12.01 -15.53 -7.03
CA GLU A 249 -10.54 -15.44 -7.13
C GLU A 249 -10.11 -14.04 -7.59
N LYS A 250 -10.78 -13.49 -8.61
CA LYS A 250 -10.52 -12.12 -9.08
C LYS A 250 -10.81 -11.08 -8.00
N GLN A 251 -11.93 -11.20 -7.27
CA GLN A 251 -12.26 -10.32 -6.16
C GLN A 251 -11.23 -10.41 -5.02
N VAL A 252 -10.77 -11.62 -4.68
CA VAL A 252 -9.72 -11.83 -3.66
C VAL A 252 -8.42 -11.18 -4.10
N GLN A 253 -8.01 -11.40 -5.36
CA GLN A 253 -6.80 -10.80 -5.92
C GLN A 253 -6.88 -9.27 -5.97
N GLU A 254 -8.03 -8.70 -6.35
CA GLU A 254 -8.27 -7.25 -6.30
C GLU A 254 -8.15 -6.71 -4.87
N LYS A 255 -8.70 -7.41 -3.87
CA LYS A 255 -8.60 -7.02 -2.45
C LYS A 255 -7.18 -7.14 -1.92
N GLU A 256 -6.42 -8.18 -2.28
CA GLU A 256 -5.00 -8.32 -1.93
C GLU A 256 -4.17 -7.19 -2.53
N THR A 257 -4.40 -6.87 -3.80
CA THR A 257 -3.68 -5.78 -4.49
C THR A 257 -4.00 -4.42 -3.86
N TYR A 258 -5.26 -4.21 -3.47
CA TYR A 258 -5.68 -3.02 -2.73
C TYR A 258 -5.02 -2.95 -1.34
N LEU A 259 -5.00 -4.06 -0.59
CA LEU A 259 -4.36 -4.13 0.72
C LEU A 259 -2.86 -3.82 0.64
N GLN A 260 -2.14 -4.41 -0.33
CA GLN A 260 -0.73 -4.09 -0.58
C GLN A 260 -0.51 -2.61 -0.87
N ARG A 261 -1.38 -1.98 -1.66
CA ARG A 261 -1.34 -0.54 -1.94
C ARG A 261 -1.55 0.29 -0.66
N VAL A 262 -2.50 -0.09 0.19
CA VAL A 262 -2.76 0.60 1.46
C VAL A 262 -1.56 0.45 2.41
N VAL A 263 -1.03 -0.75 2.58
CA VAL A 263 0.17 -1.01 3.40
C VAL A 263 1.36 -0.17 2.94
N LYS A 264 1.59 -0.09 1.61
CA LYS A 264 2.64 0.77 1.04
C LYS A 264 2.42 2.25 1.38
N LYS A 265 1.18 2.74 1.30
CA LYS A 265 0.84 4.13 1.66
C LYS A 265 1.05 4.40 3.15
N VAL A 266 0.68 3.47 4.03
CA VAL A 266 0.91 3.57 5.48
C VAL A 266 2.41 3.67 5.77
N LYS A 267 3.23 2.76 5.23
CA LYS A 267 4.68 2.78 5.41
C LYS A 267 5.34 4.07 4.89
N GLN A 268 4.86 4.59 3.76
CA GLN A 268 5.30 5.89 3.24
C GLN A 268 4.90 7.06 4.15
N SER A 269 3.70 7.00 4.74
CA SER A 269 3.23 8.00 5.69
C SER A 269 4.03 7.97 6.99
N GLU A 270 4.33 6.78 7.52
CA GLU A 270 5.17 6.60 8.72
C GLU A 270 6.57 7.17 8.50
N GLY A 271 7.21 6.87 7.36
CA GLY A 271 8.51 7.45 7.01
C GLY A 271 8.49 8.98 6.93
N LYS A 272 7.45 9.57 6.32
CA LYS A 272 7.28 11.03 6.29
C LYS A 272 7.10 11.63 7.68
N VAL A 273 6.40 10.94 8.59
CA VAL A 273 6.21 11.39 9.98
C VAL A 273 7.54 11.37 10.74
N GLU A 274 8.38 10.35 10.56
CA GLU A 274 9.72 10.30 11.16
C GLU A 274 10.65 11.39 10.61
N GLU A 275 10.62 11.63 9.30
CA GLU A 275 11.37 12.74 8.67
C GLU A 275 10.92 14.10 9.23
N LEU A 276 9.60 14.34 9.32
CA LEU A 276 9.05 15.57 9.88
C LEU A 276 9.41 15.75 11.35
N HIS A 277 9.39 14.69 12.17
CA HIS A 277 9.84 14.76 13.56
C HIS A 277 11.32 15.12 13.68
N THR A 278 12.16 14.58 12.79
CA THR A 278 13.60 14.89 12.74
C THR A 278 13.82 16.36 12.39
N VAL A 279 13.12 16.85 11.35
CA VAL A 279 13.15 18.26 10.93
C VAL A 279 12.64 19.17 12.04
N GLN A 280 11.57 18.78 12.73
CA GLN A 280 11.02 19.53 13.87
C GLN A 280 12.05 19.66 15.00
N GLY A 281 12.72 18.57 15.38
CA GLY A 281 13.77 18.60 16.40
C GLY A 281 14.96 19.50 16.02
N GLN A 282 15.39 19.47 14.76
CA GLN A 282 16.44 20.37 14.25
C GLN A 282 15.98 21.83 14.26
N LEU A 283 14.75 22.11 13.81
CA LEU A 283 14.20 23.46 13.80
C LEU A 283 14.02 24.01 15.21
N GLU A 284 13.64 23.19 16.18
CA GLU A 284 13.57 23.58 17.59
C GLU A 284 14.93 23.99 18.15
N GLN A 285 16.01 23.26 17.80
CA GLN A 285 17.36 23.64 18.19
C GLN A 285 17.81 24.95 17.52
N ILE A 286 17.56 25.12 16.23
CA ILE A 286 17.87 26.36 15.49
C ILE A 286 17.13 27.55 16.11
N VAL A 287 15.84 27.39 16.40
CA VAL A 287 15.01 28.45 17.00
C VAL A 287 15.51 28.81 18.40
N ARG A 288 15.92 27.84 19.22
CA ARG A 288 16.52 28.12 20.54
C ARG A 288 17.81 28.92 20.41
N LYS A 289 18.68 28.55 19.46
CA LYS A 289 19.93 29.30 19.19
C LYS A 289 19.65 30.72 18.71
N GLN A 290 18.76 30.88 17.74
CA GLN A 290 18.36 32.19 17.22
C GLN A 290 17.69 33.07 18.28
N GLN A 291 16.86 32.50 19.17
CA GLN A 291 16.26 33.25 20.29
C GLN A 291 17.32 33.77 21.25
N GLN A 292 18.36 32.97 21.55
CA GLN A 292 19.46 33.40 22.40
C GLN A 292 20.31 34.48 21.71
N GLU A 293 20.61 34.32 20.42
CA GLU A 293 21.32 35.34 19.62
C GLU A 293 20.51 36.64 19.52
N GLN A 294 19.20 36.55 19.29
CA GLN A 294 18.30 37.70 19.24
C GLN A 294 18.28 38.45 20.57
N LYS A 295 18.25 37.74 21.71
CA LYS A 295 18.32 38.34 23.04
C LYS A 295 19.66 39.05 23.27
N ASN A 296 20.77 38.45 22.82
CA ASN A 296 22.08 39.05 22.90
C ASN A 296 22.20 40.29 22.00
N LEU A 297 21.69 40.23 20.76
CA LEU A 297 21.64 41.34 19.82
C LEU A 297 20.77 42.49 20.32
N GLN A 298 19.61 42.20 20.90
CA GLN A 298 18.75 43.22 21.53
C GLN A 298 19.48 43.96 22.63
N LYS A 299 20.21 43.25 23.50
CA LYS A 299 21.05 43.87 24.52
C LYS A 299 22.13 44.77 23.90
N GLN A 300 22.83 44.28 22.88
CA GLN A 300 23.85 45.09 22.19
C GLN A 300 23.27 46.32 21.49
N VAL A 301 22.08 46.21 20.88
CA VAL A 301 21.39 47.34 20.26
C VAL A 301 21.03 48.38 21.33
N GLU A 302 20.50 47.95 22.47
CA GLU A 302 20.20 48.84 23.60
C GLU A 302 21.45 49.54 24.14
N ASP A 303 22.55 48.80 24.31
CA ASP A 303 23.83 49.36 24.77
C ASP A 303 24.40 50.35 23.73
N THR A 304 24.33 50.02 22.44
CA THR A 304 24.81 50.90 21.35
C THR A 304 23.96 52.17 21.25
N LYS A 305 22.63 52.08 21.43
CA LYS A 305 21.73 53.25 21.45
C LYS A 305 22.12 54.20 22.57
N LYS A 306 22.37 53.68 23.78
CA LYS A 306 22.84 54.49 24.92
C LYS A 306 24.19 55.17 24.65
N GLU A 307 25.11 54.49 23.96
CA GLU A 307 26.38 55.09 23.59
C GLU A 307 26.23 56.17 22.51
N ILE A 308 25.37 55.96 21.51
CA ILE A 308 25.05 56.99 20.50
C ILE A 308 24.47 58.23 21.18
N THR A 309 23.49 58.08 22.08
CA THR A 309 22.90 59.22 22.81
C THR A 309 23.96 60.01 23.60
N LYS A 310 24.89 59.34 24.29
CA LYS A 310 26.00 60.00 24.99
C LYS A 310 26.95 60.74 24.05
N LEU A 311 27.22 60.17 22.87
CA LEU A 311 28.05 60.80 21.85
C LEU A 311 27.36 62.03 21.24
N GLU A 312 26.05 61.96 21.02
CA GLU A 312 25.23 63.09 20.57
C GLU A 312 25.21 64.21 21.62
N GLU A 313 25.00 63.89 22.90
CA GLU A 313 25.07 64.86 24.01
C GLU A 313 26.44 65.55 24.09
N THR A 314 27.53 64.78 23.94
CA THR A 314 28.89 65.36 23.92
C THR A 314 29.22 66.12 22.64
N LYS A 315 28.57 65.80 21.51
CA LYS A 315 28.65 66.60 20.28
C LYS A 315 27.95 67.94 20.49
N GLU A 316 26.72 67.92 21.00
CA GLU A 316 25.94 69.13 21.32
C GLU A 316 26.68 70.02 22.33
N GLN A 317 27.36 69.44 23.32
CA GLN A 317 28.19 70.19 24.25
C GLN A 317 29.38 70.87 23.55
N VAL A 318 30.07 70.19 22.63
CA VAL A 318 31.17 70.79 21.86
C VAL A 318 30.66 71.91 20.94
N GLU A 319 29.49 71.73 20.31
CA GLU A 319 28.85 72.78 19.51
C GLU A 319 28.50 74.02 20.38
N LYS A 320 28.00 73.80 21.60
CA LYS A 320 27.77 74.88 22.58
C LYS A 320 29.06 75.56 23.02
N ASP A 321 30.15 74.81 23.22
CA ASP A 321 31.45 75.38 23.61
C ASP A 321 32.03 76.28 22.49
N ILE A 322 31.80 75.93 21.21
CA ILE A 322 32.13 76.80 20.06
C ILE A 322 31.32 78.11 20.13
N GLN A 323 30.02 78.04 20.45
CA GLN A 323 29.14 79.22 20.56
C GLN A 323 29.41 80.08 21.81
N GLY A 324 29.82 79.44 22.92
CA GLY A 324 30.11 80.08 24.20
C GLY A 324 31.47 80.76 24.26
N PHE A 325 32.34 80.58 23.25
CA PHE A 325 33.59 81.32 23.12
C PHE A 325 33.27 82.77 22.69
N PRO A 326 33.33 83.76 23.61
CA PRO A 326 32.71 85.07 23.40
C PRO A 326 33.30 85.77 22.17
N LEU A 327 32.43 86.17 21.23
CA LEU A 327 32.87 86.72 19.95
C LEU A 327 33.62 88.06 20.10
N PHE A 328 33.17 89.02 20.93
CA PHE A 328 33.82 90.30 21.28
C PHE A 328 33.04 91.02 22.42
N ASP A 329 33.70 91.86 23.23
CA ASP A 329 33.01 92.92 24.01
C ASP A 329 32.84 94.17 23.13
N MET A 330 31.71 94.25 22.44
CA MET A 330 31.34 95.30 21.47
C MET A 330 31.44 96.75 22.00
N ARG A 331 31.58 96.94 23.32
CA ARG A 331 31.65 98.28 23.95
C ARG A 331 32.99 98.99 23.70
N ARG A 332 34.06 98.26 23.41
CA ARG A 332 35.41 98.84 23.23
C ARG A 332 35.71 99.32 21.81
N LEU A 333 34.99 98.84 20.79
CA LEU A 333 35.30 99.12 19.38
C LEU A 333 34.83 100.51 18.89
N LYS A 334 33.78 101.07 19.50
CA LYS A 334 33.26 102.40 19.12
C LYS A 334 34.12 103.58 19.64
N ALA A 335 35.05 103.34 20.56
CA ALA A 335 35.84 104.40 21.17
C ALA A 335 37.06 104.83 20.33
N GLU A 336 37.54 103.99 19.40
CA GLU A 336 38.79 104.24 18.65
C GLU A 336 38.59 104.79 17.24
N THR A 337 37.37 104.79 16.69
CA THR A 337 37.10 105.18 15.29
C THR A 337 36.89 106.68 15.07
N GLU A 338 36.88 107.53 16.11
CA GLU A 338 36.41 108.92 16.01
C GLU A 338 37.49 110.02 15.84
N LYS A 339 38.79 109.71 15.69
CA LYS A 339 39.84 110.75 15.66
C LYS A 339 40.78 110.70 14.45
N VAL A 340 40.31 111.03 13.25
CA VAL A 340 41.20 111.53 12.17
C VAL A 340 40.47 112.57 11.29
N GLY A 341 40.81 113.85 11.45
CA GLY A 341 40.28 114.97 10.65
C GLY A 341 41.28 115.47 9.58
N LEU A 342 40.76 115.71 8.37
CA LEU A 342 41.43 116.10 7.13
C LEU A 342 42.02 117.52 7.10
N LEU A 343 43.04 117.77 6.26
CA LEU A 343 43.28 119.10 5.64
C LEU A 343 43.85 119.02 4.21
N LYS A 344 43.16 119.70 3.27
CA LYS A 344 43.47 119.84 1.83
C LYS A 344 44.44 121.03 1.58
N LYS A 345 45.38 120.88 0.65
CA LYS A 345 46.31 121.93 0.16
C LYS A 345 45.75 122.70 -1.04
N LYS A 346 46.04 124.00 -1.11
CA LYS A 346 46.13 124.79 -2.36
C LYS A 346 47.38 125.67 -2.28
N GLU A 347 48.17 125.72 -3.35
CA GLU A 347 49.46 126.43 -3.44
C GLU A 347 49.32 127.80 -4.13
N VAL A 348 50.10 128.81 -3.69
CA VAL A 348 50.51 129.98 -4.49
C VAL A 348 51.92 130.43 -4.05
N LYS A 349 52.77 130.79 -5.03
CA LYS A 349 54.20 131.14 -4.91
C LYS A 349 54.47 132.56 -4.37
N THR A 350 55.63 132.71 -3.72
CA THR A 350 56.14 133.87 -2.97
C THR A 350 57.15 134.74 -3.75
N GLY A 351 57.35 135.98 -3.27
CA GLY A 351 58.51 136.83 -3.59
C GLY A 351 58.90 137.81 -2.45
N ASN A 352 59.97 137.45 -1.73
CA ASN A 352 61.00 138.21 -0.96
C ASN A 352 60.73 139.16 0.25
N TYR A 353 61.27 138.71 1.42
CA TYR A 353 62.11 139.36 2.46
C TYR A 353 61.58 139.88 3.84
N ILE A 354 62.39 139.56 4.88
CA ILE A 354 62.47 139.90 6.33
C ILE A 354 61.36 139.39 7.28
N LEU A 355 61.74 138.52 8.25
CA LEU A 355 60.85 137.88 9.24
C LEU A 355 60.32 138.86 10.30
N THR A 356 59.01 139.07 10.28
CA THR A 356 58.28 139.87 11.27
C THR A 356 57.81 139.02 12.47
N LYS A 357 57.29 139.64 13.54
CA LYS A 357 56.73 138.94 14.73
C LYS A 357 55.64 137.92 14.37
N GLU A 358 54.93 138.12 13.27
CA GLU A 358 53.94 137.19 12.72
C GLU A 358 54.57 135.97 12.05
N ASP A 359 55.76 136.11 11.47
CA ASP A 359 56.48 135.00 10.84
C ASP A 359 57.11 134.06 11.88
N ALA A 360 57.50 134.58 13.05
CA ALA A 360 57.84 133.75 14.22
C ALA A 360 56.63 132.94 14.72
N GLN A 361 55.42 133.50 14.67
CA GLN A 361 54.18 132.76 14.99
C GLN A 361 53.86 131.70 13.94
N LYS A 362 54.13 131.95 12.65
CA LYS A 362 54.01 130.92 11.59
C LYS A 362 55.03 129.80 11.77
N LEU A 363 56.28 130.12 12.14
CA LEU A 363 57.31 129.12 12.43
C LEU A 363 56.93 128.28 13.67
N SER A 364 56.41 128.89 14.73
CA SER A 364 55.84 128.21 15.90
C SER A 364 54.65 127.31 15.55
N LYS A 365 53.78 127.73 14.62
CA LYS A 365 52.71 126.87 14.09
C LYS A 365 53.25 125.67 13.29
N ARG A 366 54.31 125.86 12.51
CA ARG A 366 54.99 124.76 11.79
C ARG A 366 55.69 123.78 12.75
N LEU A 367 56.36 124.28 13.79
CA LEU A 367 57.02 123.45 14.81
C LEU A 367 56.01 122.61 15.61
N ARG A 368 54.85 123.19 15.97
CA ARG A 368 53.70 122.45 16.53
C ARG A 368 53.14 121.40 15.57
N GLY A 369 53.16 121.66 14.27
CA GLY A 369 52.81 120.67 13.25
C GLY A 369 53.75 119.47 13.23
N VAL A 370 55.06 119.68 13.41
CA VAL A 370 56.06 118.59 13.47
C VAL A 370 55.94 117.78 14.76
N SER A 371 55.65 118.39 15.91
CA SER A 371 55.39 117.64 17.16
C SER A 371 54.11 116.79 17.07
N GLY A 372 53.04 117.33 16.47
CA GLY A 372 51.80 116.60 16.23
C GLY A 372 51.96 115.41 15.28
N ILE A 373 52.88 115.49 14.31
CA ILE A 373 53.22 114.35 13.43
C ILE A 373 53.97 113.26 14.21
N LYS A 374 54.90 113.63 15.10
CA LYS A 374 55.64 112.66 15.94
C LYS A 374 54.71 111.91 16.90
N GLU A 375 53.78 112.62 17.53
CA GLU A 375 52.74 112.03 18.38
C GLU A 375 51.83 111.08 17.57
N GLY A 376 51.35 111.52 16.41
CA GLY A 376 50.57 110.66 15.51
C GLY A 376 51.32 109.41 15.06
N LEU A 377 52.63 109.49 14.82
CA LEU A 377 53.45 108.34 14.46
C LEU A 377 53.58 107.33 15.61
N SER A 378 53.73 107.81 16.87
CA SER A 378 53.77 106.94 18.06
C SER A 378 52.46 106.17 18.23
N THR A 379 51.33 106.88 18.09
CA THR A 379 49.99 106.27 18.15
C THR A 379 49.78 105.22 17.06
N ILE A 380 50.29 105.46 15.84
CA ILE A 380 50.21 104.50 14.74
C ILE A 380 51.03 103.24 15.05
N VAL A 381 52.24 103.38 15.61
CA VAL A 381 53.09 102.24 15.98
C VAL A 381 52.44 101.41 17.09
N GLU A 382 51.89 102.06 18.11
CA GLU A 382 51.14 101.39 19.19
C GLU A 382 49.90 100.67 18.63
N SER A 383 49.13 101.33 17.76
CA SER A 383 47.97 100.73 17.09
C SER A 383 48.36 99.52 16.23
N LYS A 384 49.51 99.58 15.54
CA LYS A 384 50.04 98.46 14.75
C LYS A 384 50.40 97.28 15.64
N SER A 385 51.11 97.51 16.75
CA SER A 385 51.45 96.44 17.69
C SER A 385 50.21 95.78 18.31
N LEU A 386 49.16 96.57 18.58
CA LEU A 386 47.88 96.07 19.05
C LEU A 386 47.15 95.25 17.98
N LEU A 387 47.23 95.67 16.71
CA LEU A 387 46.67 94.92 15.58
C LEU A 387 47.39 93.59 15.38
N GLU A 388 48.72 93.57 15.43
CA GLU A 388 49.53 92.34 15.35
C GLU A 388 49.20 91.37 16.50
N ALA A 389 49.00 91.88 17.72
CA ALA A 389 48.56 91.07 18.86
C ALA A 389 47.13 90.51 18.69
N LYS A 390 46.21 91.30 18.11
CA LYS A 390 44.85 90.85 17.77
C LYS A 390 44.86 89.79 16.67
N GLU A 391 45.69 89.97 15.64
CA GLU A 391 45.85 89.01 14.55
C GLU A 391 46.38 87.66 15.07
N ALA A 392 47.41 87.68 15.95
CA ALA A 392 47.90 86.47 16.59
C ALA A 392 46.82 85.76 17.46
N GLN A 393 45.94 86.53 18.10
CA GLN A 393 44.82 85.96 18.87
C GLN A 393 43.73 85.36 17.97
N LEU A 394 43.45 86.00 16.82
CA LEU A 394 42.52 85.48 15.81
C LEU A 394 43.04 84.16 15.21
N ASN A 395 44.33 84.09 14.89
CA ASN A 395 44.94 82.87 14.33
C ASN A 395 44.84 81.68 15.32
N LYS A 396 45.15 81.90 16.61
CA LYS A 396 44.97 80.86 17.64
C LYS A 396 43.51 80.39 17.79
N ARG A 397 42.56 81.30 17.58
CA ARG A 397 41.13 80.98 17.64
C ARG A 397 40.69 80.18 16.42
N GLU A 398 41.15 80.57 15.24
CA GLU A 398 40.90 79.84 14.00
C GLU A 398 41.46 78.42 14.11
N GLU A 399 42.66 78.24 14.63
CA GLU A 399 43.24 76.92 14.94
C GLU A 399 42.35 76.10 15.90
N PHE A 400 41.83 76.73 16.97
CA PHE A 400 40.93 76.06 17.92
C PHE A 400 39.60 75.64 17.28
N ILE A 401 38.98 76.52 16.48
CA ILE A 401 37.72 76.22 15.78
C ILE A 401 37.97 75.08 14.78
N ASN A 402 39.02 75.17 13.96
CA ASN A 402 39.38 74.13 12.99
C ASN A 402 39.60 72.78 13.68
N GLN A 403 40.25 72.76 14.86
CA GLN A 403 40.43 71.54 15.64
C GLN A 403 39.09 70.98 16.16
N LYS A 404 38.17 71.83 16.59
CA LYS A 404 36.85 71.40 17.07
C LYS A 404 35.90 70.96 15.96
N GLU A 405 35.96 71.59 14.79
CA GLU A 405 35.25 71.12 13.60
C GLU A 405 35.75 69.74 13.17
N LEU A 406 37.06 69.50 13.26
CA LEU A 406 37.63 68.18 13.02
C LEU A 406 37.14 67.14 14.05
N ASP A 407 37.11 67.48 15.34
CA ASP A 407 36.55 66.63 16.40
C ASP A 407 35.07 66.27 16.12
N ILE A 408 34.26 67.25 15.69
CA ILE A 408 32.85 67.05 15.32
C ILE A 408 32.75 66.11 14.14
N SER A 409 33.55 66.32 13.09
CA SER A 409 33.54 65.48 11.88
C SER A 409 33.89 64.01 12.20
N TYR A 410 34.88 63.77 13.06
CA TYR A 410 35.21 62.41 13.51
C TYR A 410 34.08 61.77 14.32
N LYS A 411 33.45 62.52 15.23
CA LYS A 411 32.30 62.02 16.01
C LYS A 411 31.10 61.70 15.11
N GLU A 412 30.82 62.53 14.10
CA GLU A 412 29.76 62.27 13.12
C GLU A 412 30.04 61.00 12.32
N LEU A 413 31.29 60.78 11.90
CA LEU A 413 31.68 59.55 11.22
C LEU A 413 31.43 58.33 12.11
N GLU A 414 31.78 58.42 13.40
CA GLU A 414 31.59 57.34 14.37
C GLU A 414 30.11 57.02 14.61
N VAL A 415 29.27 58.05 14.79
CA VAL A 415 27.81 57.89 14.92
C VAL A 415 27.24 57.21 13.66
N ASN A 416 27.57 57.72 12.47
CA ASN A 416 27.11 57.16 11.19
C ASN A 416 27.54 55.69 10.97
N GLN A 417 28.72 55.30 11.46
CA GLN A 417 29.17 53.90 11.40
C GLN A 417 28.37 53.02 12.37
N ARG A 418 28.14 53.49 13.59
CA ARG A 418 27.36 52.77 14.62
C ARG A 418 25.90 52.60 14.20
N GLU A 419 25.28 53.62 13.60
CA GLU A 419 23.92 53.53 13.05
C GLU A 419 23.80 52.52 11.91
N ARG A 420 24.76 52.49 10.97
CA ARG A 420 24.78 51.48 9.91
C ARG A 420 24.88 50.06 10.46
N ASN A 421 25.70 49.84 11.48
CA ASN A 421 25.79 48.56 12.16
C ASN A 421 24.47 48.19 12.87
N LEU A 422 23.77 49.17 13.44
CA LEU A 422 22.49 48.99 14.12
C LEU A 422 21.39 48.56 13.13
N ILE A 423 21.30 49.20 11.96
CA ILE A 423 20.37 48.81 10.89
C ILE A 423 20.59 47.34 10.46
N GLY A 424 21.85 46.92 10.32
CA GLY A 424 22.19 45.52 9.99
C GLY A 424 21.73 44.53 11.06
N LYS A 425 21.89 44.88 12.34
CA LYS A 425 21.42 44.06 13.48
C LYS A 425 19.89 44.00 13.54
N GLU A 426 19.18 45.11 13.30
CA GLU A 426 17.72 45.15 13.28
C GLU A 426 17.12 44.32 12.12
N ALA A 427 17.77 44.34 10.95
CA ALA A 427 17.38 43.50 9.81
C ALA A 427 17.53 42.00 10.12
N ALA A 428 18.60 41.59 10.80
CA ALA A 428 18.80 40.21 11.23
C ALA A 428 17.71 39.75 12.21
N ILE A 429 17.31 40.61 13.16
CA ILE A 429 16.21 40.35 14.09
C ILE A 429 14.88 40.14 13.35
N LYS A 430 14.60 40.95 12.33
CA LYS A 430 13.37 40.85 11.52
C LYS A 430 13.32 39.55 10.72
N SER A 431 14.45 39.07 10.20
CA SER A 431 14.54 37.76 9.55
C SER A 431 14.31 36.60 10.53
N GLY A 432 14.79 36.69 11.78
CA GLY A 432 14.48 35.69 12.81
C GLY A 432 12.97 35.54 13.09
N GLN A 433 12.22 36.66 13.03
CA GLN A 433 10.75 36.62 13.17
C GLN A 433 10.05 35.88 12.02
N THR A 434 10.59 35.89 10.80
CA THR A 434 10.00 35.13 9.68
C THR A 434 10.17 33.62 9.87
N TRP A 435 11.32 33.17 10.38
CA TRP A 435 11.55 31.76 10.74
C TRP A 435 10.60 31.28 11.84
N TRP A 436 10.26 32.16 12.79
CA TRP A 436 9.31 31.84 13.85
C TRP A 436 7.89 31.61 13.31
N LYS A 437 7.45 32.41 12.33
CA LYS A 437 6.17 32.21 11.64
C LYS A 437 6.12 30.88 10.88
N GLU A 438 7.22 30.52 10.20
CA GLU A 438 7.29 29.24 9.48
C GLU A 438 7.28 28.04 10.44
N LYS A 439 7.95 28.14 11.59
CA LYS A 439 7.87 27.13 12.65
C LYS A 439 6.43 26.92 13.13
N GLN A 440 5.70 28.02 13.39
CA GLN A 440 4.29 27.94 13.79
C GLN A 440 3.43 27.28 12.71
N ARG A 441 3.67 27.61 11.43
CA ARG A 441 2.98 26.99 10.30
C ARG A 441 3.21 25.48 10.22
N LEU A 442 4.47 25.04 10.38
CA LEU A 442 4.82 23.62 10.40
C LEU A 442 4.24 22.90 11.62
N GLN A 443 4.23 23.54 12.79
CA GLN A 443 3.61 23.00 13.99
C GLN A 443 2.11 22.75 13.80
N GLU A 444 1.40 23.68 13.14
CA GLU A 444 -0.02 23.52 12.83
C GLU A 444 -0.26 22.35 11.87
N GLN A 445 0.59 22.18 10.85
CA GLN A 445 0.51 21.02 9.94
C GLN A 445 0.74 19.69 10.69
N VAL A 446 1.70 19.64 11.62
CA VAL A 446 1.94 18.46 12.46
C VAL A 446 0.72 18.16 13.34
N ASN A 447 0.10 19.19 13.92
CA ASN A 447 -1.12 19.02 14.72
C ASN A 447 -2.27 18.43 13.89
N LEU A 448 -2.49 18.96 12.68
CA LEU A 448 -3.53 18.46 11.76
C LEU A 448 -3.29 17.00 11.38
N LEU A 449 -2.06 16.65 10.99
CA LEU A 449 -1.68 15.27 10.65
C LEU A 449 -1.80 14.33 11.86
N THR A 450 -1.54 14.83 13.08
CA THR A 450 -1.71 14.06 14.31
C THR A 450 -3.18 13.70 14.55
N VAL A 451 -4.08 14.66 14.35
CA VAL A 451 -5.53 14.44 14.44
C VAL A 451 -6.01 13.46 13.37
N GLU A 452 -5.56 13.61 12.13
CA GLU A 452 -5.91 12.71 11.03
C GLU A 452 -5.44 11.28 11.31
N ASN A 453 -4.21 11.10 11.80
CA ASN A 453 -3.68 9.80 12.21
C ASN A 453 -4.51 9.18 13.36
N SER A 454 -4.95 9.99 14.33
CA SER A 454 -5.83 9.51 15.39
C SER A 454 -7.17 9.01 14.84
N ARG A 455 -7.76 9.75 13.90
CA ARG A 455 -9.00 9.35 13.22
C ARG A 455 -8.83 8.06 12.41
N LEU A 456 -7.72 7.92 11.68
CA LEU A 456 -7.41 6.71 10.93
C LEU A 456 -7.24 5.50 11.85
N LYS A 457 -6.57 5.66 13.00
CA LYS A 457 -6.44 4.60 14.02
C LYS A 457 -7.80 4.18 14.57
N GLN A 458 -8.70 5.13 14.84
CA GLN A 458 -10.08 4.80 15.25
C GLN A 458 -10.85 4.02 14.18
N THR A 459 -10.74 4.42 12.91
CA THR A 459 -11.37 3.68 11.79
C THR A 459 -10.80 2.27 11.67
N LEU A 460 -9.48 2.10 11.81
CA LEU A 460 -8.83 0.80 11.78
C LEU A 460 -9.36 -0.11 12.91
N ASN A 461 -9.49 0.42 14.12
CA ASN A 461 -10.05 -0.33 15.25
C ASN A 461 -11.49 -0.79 14.98
N LYS A 462 -12.35 0.09 14.45
CA LYS A 462 -13.74 -0.28 14.09
C LYS A 462 -13.79 -1.39 13.04
N VAL A 463 -12.94 -1.32 12.01
CA VAL A 463 -12.86 -2.37 10.98
C VAL A 463 -12.38 -3.68 11.59
N ASN A 464 -11.41 -3.64 12.50
CA ASN A 464 -10.92 -4.82 13.18
C ASN A 464 -11.99 -5.47 14.08
N GLU A 465 -12.75 -4.66 14.83
CA GLU A 465 -13.91 -5.14 15.61
C GLU A 465 -14.96 -5.83 14.73
N MET A 466 -15.31 -5.22 13.58
CA MET A 466 -16.23 -5.85 12.62
C MET A 466 -15.67 -7.16 12.06
N TYR A 467 -14.37 -7.20 11.75
CA TYR A 467 -13.71 -8.38 11.22
C TYR A 467 -13.72 -9.53 12.23
N GLU A 468 -13.39 -9.26 13.49
CA GLU A 468 -13.48 -10.25 14.58
C GLU A 468 -14.94 -10.69 14.82
N GLY A 469 -15.90 -9.77 14.79
CA GLY A 469 -17.32 -10.09 14.88
C GLY A 469 -17.81 -11.02 13.76
N LEU A 470 -17.27 -10.86 12.54
CA LEU A 470 -17.58 -11.72 11.40
C LEU A 470 -16.99 -13.13 11.57
N LYS A 471 -15.74 -13.24 12.04
CA LYS A 471 -15.13 -14.55 12.37
C LYS A 471 -15.93 -15.29 13.45
N MET A 472 -16.32 -14.59 14.51
CA MET A 472 -17.18 -15.13 15.57
C MET A 472 -18.52 -15.62 15.03
N SER A 473 -19.17 -14.83 14.17
CA SER A 473 -20.45 -15.19 13.55
C SER A 473 -20.30 -16.44 12.68
N PHE A 474 -19.22 -16.53 11.90
CA PHE A 474 -18.93 -17.68 11.05
C PHE A 474 -18.73 -18.96 11.87
N ALA A 475 -17.95 -18.89 12.96
CA ALA A 475 -17.79 -20.00 13.91
C ALA A 475 -19.12 -20.42 14.55
N ASN A 476 -19.92 -19.45 15.00
CA ASN A 476 -21.21 -19.71 15.66
C ASN A 476 -22.21 -20.41 14.73
N VAL A 477 -22.30 -20.00 13.46
CA VAL A 477 -23.16 -20.64 12.46
C VAL A 477 -22.73 -22.09 12.23
N ALA A 478 -21.43 -22.34 12.08
CA ALA A 478 -20.92 -23.71 11.91
C ALA A 478 -21.25 -24.60 13.11
N LYS A 479 -21.11 -24.09 14.35
CA LYS A 479 -21.48 -24.81 15.57
C LYS A 479 -22.98 -25.10 15.61
N ALA A 480 -23.84 -24.14 15.26
CA ALA A 480 -25.30 -24.32 15.22
C ALA A 480 -25.71 -25.37 14.17
N VAL A 481 -25.11 -25.36 12.98
CA VAL A 481 -25.34 -26.41 11.96
C VAL A 481 -24.83 -27.77 12.44
N GLY A 482 -23.71 -27.79 13.16
CA GLY A 482 -23.16 -29.00 13.80
C GLY A 482 -24.15 -29.70 14.73
N MET A 483 -25.03 -28.95 15.38
CA MET A 483 -26.04 -29.50 16.28
C MET A 483 -27.05 -30.42 15.58
N LEU A 484 -27.26 -30.26 14.28
CA LEU A 484 -28.15 -31.15 13.50
C LEU A 484 -27.66 -32.60 13.48
N LYS A 485 -26.36 -32.83 13.70
CA LYS A 485 -25.74 -34.16 13.71
C LYS A 485 -25.26 -34.58 15.09
N TYR A 486 -24.75 -33.63 15.88
CA TYR A 486 -24.00 -33.95 17.10
C TYR A 486 -24.71 -33.53 18.40
N SER A 487 -25.86 -32.86 18.31
CA SER A 487 -26.65 -32.53 19.51
C SER A 487 -27.11 -33.82 20.19
N LYS A 488 -27.08 -33.86 21.51
CA LYS A 488 -27.38 -35.08 22.25
C LYS A 488 -28.86 -35.39 22.42
N ASN A 489 -29.79 -34.45 22.17
CA ASN A 489 -31.26 -34.69 22.25
C ASN A 489 -32.13 -33.51 21.73
N ASP A 490 -31.66 -32.26 21.72
CA ASP A 490 -32.57 -31.10 21.52
C ASP A 490 -32.80 -30.70 20.05
N TYR A 491 -31.79 -30.90 19.19
CA TYR A 491 -31.77 -30.38 17.81
C TYR A 491 -31.25 -31.39 16.79
N GLU A 492 -30.92 -32.61 17.22
CA GLU A 492 -30.44 -33.67 16.33
C GLU A 492 -31.50 -34.03 15.29
N GLN A 493 -31.09 -34.24 14.05
CA GLN A 493 -31.97 -34.60 12.94
C GLN A 493 -31.53 -35.94 12.33
N PRO A 494 -32.47 -36.77 11.84
CA PRO A 494 -32.16 -38.05 11.19
C PRO A 494 -31.59 -37.82 9.78
N LEU A 495 -30.36 -37.31 9.70
CA LEU A 495 -29.67 -36.99 8.46
C LEU A 495 -29.18 -38.27 7.77
N ASN A 496 -29.39 -38.35 6.45
CA ASN A 496 -28.75 -39.40 5.65
C ASN A 496 -27.22 -39.18 5.58
N GLU A 497 -26.49 -40.18 5.08
CA GLU A 497 -25.03 -40.15 4.99
C GLU A 497 -24.48 -38.94 4.19
N ARG A 498 -25.27 -38.36 3.26
CA ARG A 498 -24.89 -37.12 2.56
C ARG A 498 -25.06 -35.89 3.44
N GLY A 499 -26.14 -35.81 4.21
CA GLY A 499 -26.39 -34.76 5.20
C GLY A 499 -25.32 -34.76 6.29
N ASN A 500 -24.96 -35.93 6.82
CA ASN A 500 -23.89 -36.04 7.82
C ASN A 500 -22.54 -35.53 7.30
N ARG A 501 -22.14 -35.91 6.08
CA ARG A 501 -20.91 -35.40 5.44
C ARG A 501 -20.96 -33.91 5.15
N LEU A 502 -22.14 -33.35 4.87
CA LEU A 502 -22.29 -31.92 4.63
C LEU A 502 -22.08 -31.12 5.92
N VAL A 503 -22.66 -31.56 7.03
CA VAL A 503 -22.47 -30.95 8.36
C VAL A 503 -20.99 -30.97 8.74
N ASP A 504 -20.32 -32.11 8.61
CA ASP A 504 -18.86 -32.23 8.88
C ASP A 504 -18.04 -31.37 7.93
N GLY A 505 -18.44 -31.30 6.66
CA GLY A 505 -17.79 -30.49 5.64
C GLY A 505 -17.86 -29.00 5.96
N ILE A 506 -19.00 -28.51 6.45
CA ILE A 506 -19.18 -27.12 6.87
C ILE A 506 -18.29 -26.80 8.09
N ALA A 507 -18.23 -27.69 9.09
CA ALA A 507 -17.36 -27.51 10.24
C ALA A 507 -15.88 -27.48 9.82
N ASN A 508 -15.41 -28.49 9.06
CA ASN A 508 -14.04 -28.58 8.59
C ASN A 508 -13.62 -27.39 7.71
N TYR A 509 -14.51 -26.94 6.82
CA TYR A 509 -14.29 -25.77 5.97
C TYR A 509 -14.18 -24.49 6.80
N THR A 510 -15.05 -24.33 7.80
CA THR A 510 -15.05 -23.18 8.70
C THR A 510 -13.77 -23.13 9.52
N SER A 511 -13.37 -24.25 10.13
CA SER A 511 -12.12 -24.37 10.89
C SER A 511 -10.88 -24.09 10.04
N TYR A 512 -10.84 -24.60 8.81
CA TYR A 512 -9.75 -24.30 7.86
C TYR A 512 -9.60 -22.80 7.61
N TRP A 513 -10.70 -22.10 7.34
CA TRP A 513 -10.65 -20.67 7.05
C TRP A 513 -10.38 -19.83 8.30
N LEU A 514 -10.89 -20.20 9.48
CA LEU A 514 -10.58 -19.51 10.73
C LEU A 514 -9.08 -19.59 11.05
N ARG A 515 -8.44 -20.75 10.86
CA ARG A 515 -6.97 -20.91 10.98
C ARG A 515 -6.22 -20.04 9.98
N LYS A 516 -6.67 -20.03 8.71
CA LYS A 516 -6.08 -19.18 7.68
C LYS A 516 -6.23 -17.68 7.98
N MET A 517 -7.29 -17.29 8.70
CA MET A 517 -7.54 -15.93 9.19
C MET A 517 -6.86 -15.63 10.55
N GLY A 518 -6.05 -16.55 11.07
CA GLY A 518 -5.28 -16.37 12.31
C GLY A 518 -6.06 -16.57 13.61
N SER A 519 -7.27 -17.14 13.57
CA SER A 519 -8.13 -17.38 14.73
C SER A 519 -8.19 -18.86 15.08
N GLU A 520 -7.09 -19.37 15.62
CA GLU A 520 -6.95 -20.78 16.02
C GLU A 520 -7.91 -21.16 17.15
N ASP A 521 -8.16 -20.26 18.09
CA ASP A 521 -9.08 -20.44 19.21
C ASP A 521 -10.53 -20.69 18.73
N LEU A 522 -10.98 -19.97 17.71
CA LEU A 522 -12.32 -20.16 17.13
C LEU A 522 -12.39 -21.44 16.30
N ALA A 523 -11.32 -21.79 15.58
CA ALA A 523 -11.25 -23.05 14.85
C ALA A 523 -11.31 -24.25 15.81
N GLU A 524 -10.59 -24.20 16.93
CA GLU A 524 -10.66 -25.24 17.97
C GLU A 524 -12.05 -25.36 18.57
N LYS A 525 -12.76 -24.24 18.81
CA LYS A 525 -14.14 -24.27 19.30
C LYS A 525 -15.08 -24.93 18.30
N VAL A 526 -14.91 -24.69 17.00
CA VAL A 526 -15.71 -25.34 15.95
C VAL A 526 -15.41 -26.84 15.88
N ASP A 527 -14.14 -27.25 16.08
CA ASP A 527 -13.72 -28.65 16.00
C ASP A 527 -14.16 -29.48 17.23
N LYS A 528 -14.18 -28.88 18.42
CA LYS A 528 -14.32 -29.61 19.70
C LYS A 528 -15.66 -29.39 20.41
N GLU A 529 -16.31 -28.23 20.21
CA GLU A 529 -17.50 -27.87 20.99
C GLU A 529 -18.78 -27.98 20.16
N ILE A 530 -19.77 -28.69 20.69
CA ILE A 530 -21.10 -28.82 20.09
C ILE A 530 -22.11 -28.04 20.94
N GLY A 531 -22.81 -27.06 20.36
CA GLY A 531 -23.83 -26.28 21.05
C GLY A 531 -24.07 -24.87 20.47
N LEU A 532 -25.20 -24.26 20.83
CA LEU A 532 -25.53 -22.88 20.46
C LEU A 532 -24.61 -21.91 21.21
N SER A 533 -24.05 -20.94 20.49
CA SER A 533 -23.43 -19.80 21.16
C SER A 533 -24.51 -18.93 21.80
N LYS A 534 -24.17 -18.22 22.90
CA LYS A 534 -25.11 -17.30 23.59
C LYS A 534 -25.82 -16.34 22.63
N GLY A 535 -25.12 -15.86 21.59
CA GLY A 535 -25.69 -14.95 20.59
C GLY A 535 -26.79 -15.58 19.75
N ILE A 536 -26.60 -16.81 19.26
CA ILE A 536 -27.64 -17.52 18.49
C ILE A 536 -28.75 -18.03 19.43
N GLN A 537 -28.39 -18.46 20.64
CA GLN A 537 -29.34 -18.99 21.62
C GLN A 537 -30.46 -17.99 21.94
N GLN A 538 -30.14 -16.71 22.12
CA GLN A 538 -31.15 -15.66 22.33
C GLN A 538 -32.10 -15.51 21.13
N SER A 539 -31.58 -15.56 19.91
CA SER A 539 -32.39 -15.48 18.68
C SER A 539 -33.28 -16.71 18.49
N VAL A 540 -32.78 -17.90 18.84
CA VAL A 540 -33.55 -19.15 18.78
C VAL A 540 -34.66 -19.15 19.82
N GLN A 541 -34.37 -18.76 21.07
CA GLN A 541 -35.37 -18.66 22.15
C GLN A 541 -36.47 -17.64 21.84
N ALA A 542 -36.15 -16.53 21.16
CA ALA A 542 -37.14 -15.53 20.77
C ALA A 542 -38.17 -16.06 19.76
N LEU A 543 -37.88 -17.16 19.06
CA LEU A 543 -38.75 -17.80 18.08
C LEU A 543 -39.55 -18.99 18.64
N GLU A 544 -39.39 -19.32 19.93
CA GLU A 544 -40.17 -20.39 20.55
C GLU A 544 -41.67 -20.02 20.58
N PRO A 545 -42.57 -20.94 20.17
CA PRO A 545 -44.00 -20.66 20.15
C PRO A 545 -44.51 -20.40 21.57
N LYS A 546 -45.12 -19.24 21.79
CA LYS A 546 -45.80 -18.92 23.06
C LYS A 546 -46.95 -19.92 23.24
N LYS A 547 -46.88 -20.76 24.28
CA LYS A 547 -47.98 -21.68 24.64
C LYS A 547 -49.29 -20.90 24.76
N GLU A 548 -50.26 -21.19 23.90
CA GLU A 548 -51.64 -20.79 24.12
C GLU A 548 -52.12 -21.45 25.43
N ARG A 549 -52.64 -20.64 26.35
CA ARG A 549 -53.28 -21.15 27.57
C ARG A 549 -54.56 -21.85 27.15
N ASP A 550 -54.52 -23.17 27.18
CA ASP A 550 -55.68 -24.04 27.04
C ASP A 550 -56.70 -23.67 28.13
N ARG A 551 -57.80 -23.01 27.75
CA ARG A 551 -58.98 -22.86 28.59
C ARG A 551 -59.79 -24.14 28.39
N GLY A 552 -59.45 -25.16 29.17
CA GLY A 552 -60.23 -26.39 29.26
C GLY A 552 -61.64 -26.09 29.73
N PHE A 553 -62.63 -26.39 28.88
CA PHE A 553 -64.01 -26.60 29.29
C PHE A 553 -64.06 -27.93 30.05
N GLU A 554 -64.35 -27.86 31.35
CA GLU A 554 -64.84 -29.01 32.12
C GLU A 554 -66.25 -29.35 31.62
N HIS A 555 -66.45 -30.57 31.11
CA HIS A 555 -67.76 -31.18 31.01
C HIS A 555 -67.78 -32.41 31.92
N GLU A 556 -68.67 -32.37 32.90
CA GLU A 556 -68.99 -33.41 33.86
C GLU A 556 -69.33 -34.76 33.20
N MET A 557 -68.77 -35.84 33.74
CA MET A 557 -69.50 -37.00 34.27
C MET A 557 -68.60 -37.89 35.11
#